data_AF-A0A367KJ60-F1
#
_entry.id   AF-A0A367KJ60-F1
#
_cell.length_a   1.000
_cell.length_b   1.000
_cell.length_c   1.000
_cell.angle_alpha   90.00
_cell.angle_beta   90.00
_cell.angle_gamma   90.00
#
_symmetry.space_group_name_H-M   'P 1'
#
loop_
_entity.id
_entity.type
_entity.pdbx_description
1 polymer ?
#
loop_
_entity_poly.entity_id
_entity_poly.type
_entity_poly.pdbx_seq_one_letter_code
_entity_poly.pdbx_strand_id
1 'polypeptide(L)'
;MTAENKTLDKNELLAGQLQKILKAQDTRMELYKEFDIAFKDYLEGKCPAEQYHSICKIVTEGFQDVSNEIQGIERDISDTVIANTIRTLQRIEKDKLEKTAKIQILTIQAKESDKDFDATIQEYKESLKEINEKMYEVWDELREEMHDVSSLVC
;
A
#
# COMPACT_ATOMS: atom_id res chain seq x y z
N MET A 1 -7.89 37.33 13.10
CA MET A 1 -7.89 36.38 11.97
C MET A 1 -9.23 36.43 11.29
N THR A 2 -9.25 36.81 10.01
CA THR A 2 -10.44 36.77 9.14
C THR A 2 -10.79 35.33 8.78
N ALA A 3 -12.01 35.09 8.29
CA ALA A 3 -12.45 33.76 7.85
C ALA A 3 -11.58 33.23 6.68
N GLU A 4 -11.11 34.11 5.81
CA GLU A 4 -10.22 33.80 4.68
C GLU A 4 -8.88 33.21 5.15
N ASN A 5 -8.22 33.79 6.16
CA ASN A 5 -6.99 33.23 6.70
C ASN A 5 -7.18 31.83 7.29
N LYS A 6 -8.33 31.56 7.94
CA LYS A 6 -8.62 30.24 8.51
C LYS A 6 -8.84 29.16 7.44
N THR A 7 -9.30 29.54 6.25
CA THR A 7 -9.49 28.59 5.14
C THR A 7 -8.15 28.26 4.48
N LEU A 8 -7.29 29.27 4.27
CA LEU A 8 -5.95 29.07 3.75
C LEU A 8 -5.12 28.14 4.66
N ASP A 9 -5.10 28.40 5.98
CA ASP A 9 -4.38 27.58 6.96
C ASP A 9 -4.81 26.10 6.91
N LYS A 10 -6.10 25.83 6.68
CA LYS A 10 -6.64 24.47 6.56
C LYS A 10 -6.21 23.79 5.27
N ASN A 11 -6.21 24.51 4.16
CA ASN A 11 -5.79 23.98 2.86
C ASN A 11 -4.29 23.66 2.86
N GLU A 12 -3.47 24.52 3.46
CA GLU A 12 -2.03 24.26 3.66
C GLU A 12 -1.79 23.00 4.50
N LEU A 13 -2.52 22.85 5.60
CA LEU A 13 -2.43 21.67 6.45
C LEU A 13 -2.81 20.39 5.69
N LEU A 14 -3.92 20.43 4.95
CA LEU A 14 -4.41 19.30 4.16
C LEU A 14 -3.44 18.91 3.04
N ALA A 15 -2.91 19.88 2.31
CA ALA A 15 -1.88 19.65 1.29
C ALA A 15 -0.65 18.95 1.91
N GLY A 16 -0.20 19.41 3.08
CA GLY A 16 0.91 18.78 3.81
C GLY A 16 0.60 17.35 4.28
N GLN A 17 -0.63 17.07 4.67
CA GLN A 17 -1.08 15.72 5.04
C GLN A 17 -1.11 14.78 3.82
N LEU A 18 -1.65 15.23 2.69
CA LEU A 18 -1.69 14.44 1.44
C LEU A 18 -0.29 14.15 0.89
N GLN A 19 0.63 15.12 0.98
CA GLN A 19 2.02 14.90 0.59
C GLN A 19 2.71 13.83 1.43
N LYS A 20 2.43 13.77 2.74
CA LYS A 20 2.97 12.71 3.61
C LYS A 20 2.41 11.34 3.25
N ILE A 21 1.12 11.25 2.93
CA ILE A 21 0.50 10.00 2.48
C ILE A 21 1.17 9.48 1.21
N LEU A 22 1.44 10.35 0.22
CA LEU A 22 2.16 9.97 -0.99
C LEU A 22 3.54 9.38 -0.69
N LYS A 23 4.32 10.03 0.18
CA LYS A 23 5.65 9.53 0.56
C LYS A 23 5.59 8.18 1.27
N ALA A 24 4.64 8.02 2.21
CA ALA A 24 4.44 6.76 2.90
C ALA A 24 4.10 5.63 1.91
N GLN A 25 3.40 5.97 0.83
CA GLN A 25 3.03 5.01 -0.20
C GLN A 25 4.17 4.68 -1.17
N ASP A 26 5.06 5.64 -1.47
CA ASP A 26 6.32 5.35 -2.16
C ASP A 26 7.14 4.33 -1.34
N THR A 27 7.23 4.51 -0.02
CA THR A 27 7.85 3.52 0.87
C THR A 27 7.17 2.16 0.78
N ARG A 28 5.84 2.11 0.75
CA ARG A 28 5.08 0.85 0.55
C ARG A 28 5.44 0.15 -0.75
N MET A 29 5.59 0.90 -1.85
CA MET A 29 5.95 0.33 -3.15
C MET A 29 7.35 -0.29 -3.12
N GLU A 30 8.32 0.36 -2.50
CA GLU A 30 9.67 -0.21 -2.34
C GLU A 30 9.64 -1.48 -1.45
N LEU A 31 8.82 -1.51 -0.39
CA LEU A 31 8.64 -2.73 0.42
C LEU A 31 8.08 -3.90 -0.40
N TYR A 32 7.08 -3.68 -1.25
CA TYR A 32 6.56 -4.72 -2.16
C TYR A 32 7.64 -5.24 -3.11
N LYS A 33 8.49 -4.33 -3.62
CA LYS A 33 9.58 -4.69 -4.52
C LYS A 33 10.66 -5.51 -3.80
N GLU A 34 11.06 -5.12 -2.60
CA GLU A 34 11.97 -5.90 -1.76
C GLU A 34 11.39 -7.29 -1.47
N PHE A 35 10.08 -7.36 -1.18
CA PHE A 35 9.40 -8.62 -0.93
C PHE A 35 9.43 -9.56 -2.14
N ASP A 36 9.13 -9.03 -3.32
CA ASP A 36 9.11 -9.78 -4.59
C ASP A 36 10.52 -10.24 -5.00
N ILE A 37 11.55 -9.39 -4.83
CA ILE A 37 12.94 -9.76 -5.08
C ILE A 37 13.36 -10.91 -4.16
N ALA A 38 13.13 -10.79 -2.85
CA ALA A 38 13.51 -11.82 -1.89
C ALA A 38 12.81 -13.17 -2.18
N PHE A 39 11.54 -13.11 -2.59
CA PHE A 39 10.77 -14.28 -2.99
C PHE A 39 11.36 -14.95 -4.24
N LYS A 40 11.68 -14.18 -5.28
CA LYS A 40 12.32 -14.69 -6.51
C LYS A 40 13.67 -15.32 -6.22
N ASP A 41 14.52 -14.64 -5.44
CA ASP A 41 15.84 -15.16 -5.06
C ASP A 41 15.71 -16.47 -4.25
N TYR A 42 14.70 -16.59 -3.39
CA TYR A 42 14.40 -17.82 -2.67
C TYR A 42 13.97 -18.95 -3.61
N LEU A 43 13.06 -18.67 -4.55
CA LEU A 43 12.63 -19.64 -5.56
C LEU A 43 13.77 -20.08 -6.49
N GLU A 44 14.74 -19.22 -6.77
CA GLU A 44 15.91 -19.53 -7.59
C GLU A 44 17.05 -20.19 -6.80
N GLY A 45 16.90 -20.36 -5.48
CA GLY A 45 17.93 -20.93 -4.61
C GLY A 45 19.12 -20.01 -4.35
N LYS A 46 19.00 -18.72 -4.66
CA LYS A 46 20.00 -17.66 -4.38
C LYS A 46 19.91 -17.16 -2.94
N CYS A 47 18.76 -17.36 -2.29
CA CYS A 47 18.49 -16.94 -0.92
C CYS A 47 18.08 -18.16 -0.08
N PRO A 48 18.78 -18.49 1.03
CA PRO A 48 18.37 -19.56 1.93
C PRO A 48 17.08 -19.19 2.69
N ALA A 49 16.34 -20.20 3.15
CA ALA A 49 15.05 -20.02 3.83
C ALA A 49 15.12 -19.07 5.04
N GLU A 50 16.18 -19.16 5.85
CA GLU A 50 16.39 -18.28 7.01
C GLU A 50 16.50 -16.81 6.62
N GLN A 51 17.22 -16.52 5.53
CA GLN A 51 17.38 -15.16 5.02
C GLN A 51 16.06 -14.66 4.43
N TYR A 52 15.34 -15.47 3.65
CA TYR A 52 14.03 -15.12 3.14
C TYR A 52 13.04 -14.81 4.27
N HIS A 53 13.02 -15.63 5.33
CA HIS A 53 12.18 -15.40 6.50
C HIS A 53 12.54 -14.10 7.23
N SER A 54 13.84 -13.80 7.38
CA SER A 54 14.29 -12.53 7.97
C SER A 54 13.82 -11.34 7.15
N ILE A 55 13.89 -11.41 5.82
CA ILE A 55 13.40 -10.33 4.94
C ILE A 55 11.88 -10.21 5.05
N CYS A 56 11.13 -11.32 5.06
CA CYS A 56 9.68 -11.29 5.26
C CYS A 56 9.31 -10.57 6.56
N LYS A 57 10.05 -10.80 7.64
CA LYS A 57 9.83 -10.12 8.92
C LYS A 57 10.07 -8.62 8.82
N ILE A 58 11.22 -8.20 8.26
CA ILE A 58 11.57 -6.78 8.08
C ILE A 58 10.51 -6.07 7.23
N VAL A 59 10.13 -6.67 6.11
CA VAL A 59 9.12 -6.09 5.21
C VAL A 59 7.74 -6.03 5.88
N THR A 60 7.36 -7.03 6.67
CA THR A 60 6.10 -7.03 7.42
C THR A 60 6.06 -5.90 8.45
N GLU A 61 7.16 -5.70 9.18
CA GLU A 61 7.32 -4.56 10.11
C GLU A 61 7.24 -3.23 9.35
N GLY A 62 7.91 -3.11 8.20
CA GLY A 62 7.82 -1.94 7.34
C GLY A 62 6.40 -1.64 6.84
N PHE A 63 5.65 -2.65 6.40
CA PHE A 63 4.25 -2.47 5.99
C PHE A 63 3.39 -2.00 7.16
N GLN A 64 3.61 -2.55 8.36
CA GLN A 64 2.90 -2.15 9.56
C GLN A 64 3.19 -0.70 9.94
N ASP A 65 4.46 -0.28 9.86
CA ASP A 65 4.87 1.10 10.15
C ASP A 65 4.22 2.10 9.17
N VAL A 66 4.27 1.82 7.87
CA VAL A 66 3.61 2.65 6.85
C VAL A 66 2.10 2.71 7.09
N SER A 67 1.45 1.58 7.40
CA SER A 67 0.02 1.57 7.70
C SER A 67 -0.32 2.37 8.95
N ASN A 68 0.51 2.32 9.99
CA ASN A 68 0.33 3.12 11.20
C ASN A 68 0.50 4.62 10.93
N GLU A 69 1.51 4.99 10.13
CA GLU A 69 1.73 6.38 9.72
C GLU A 69 0.52 6.93 8.97
N ILE A 70 0.03 6.22 7.95
CA ILE A 70 -1.11 6.67 7.16
C ILE A 70 -2.39 6.73 8.01
N GLN A 71 -2.61 5.78 8.91
CA GLN A 71 -3.75 5.85 9.85
C GLN A 71 -3.65 7.03 10.80
N GLY A 72 -2.44 7.41 11.23
CA GLY A 72 -2.23 8.62 12.01
C GLY A 72 -2.66 9.87 11.25
N ILE A 73 -2.18 10.00 10.00
CA ILE A 73 -2.53 11.13 9.13
C ILE A 73 -4.04 11.15 8.83
N GLU A 74 -4.64 10.01 8.52
CA GLU A 74 -6.08 9.86 8.26
C GLU A 74 -6.93 10.42 9.40
N ARG A 75 -6.56 10.13 10.67
CA ARG A 75 -7.30 10.61 11.85
C ARG A 75 -7.25 12.12 12.02
N ASP A 76 -6.18 12.75 11.54
CA ASP A 76 -5.96 14.19 11.66
C ASP A 76 -6.57 14.98 10.48
N ILE A 77 -7.06 14.30 9.44
CA ILE A 77 -7.73 14.94 8.31
C ILE A 77 -9.17 15.27 8.69
N SER A 78 -9.49 16.57 8.67
CA SER A 78 -10.84 17.06 8.99
C SER A 78 -11.86 16.84 7.87
N ASP A 79 -11.40 16.67 6.62
CA ASP A 79 -12.24 16.38 5.48
C ASP A 79 -12.64 14.89 5.48
N THR A 80 -13.92 14.63 5.74
CA THR A 80 -14.42 13.26 5.87
C THR A 80 -14.40 12.48 4.55
N VAL A 81 -14.49 13.17 3.40
CA VAL A 81 -14.44 12.51 2.09
C VAL A 81 -13.03 11.99 1.87
N ILE A 82 -12.04 12.87 2.00
CA ILE A 82 -10.62 12.51 1.84
C ILE A 82 -10.21 11.43 2.85
N ALA A 83 -10.59 11.58 4.13
CA ALA A 83 -10.32 10.57 5.15
C ALA A 83 -10.93 9.19 4.79
N ASN A 84 -12.13 9.16 4.22
CA ASN A 84 -12.78 7.91 3.77
C ASN A 84 -12.09 7.31 2.54
N THR A 85 -11.62 8.15 1.61
CA THR A 85 -10.85 7.70 0.44
C THR A 85 -9.53 7.07 0.88
N ILE A 86 -8.80 7.70 1.82
CA ILE A 86 -7.57 7.14 2.41
C ILE A 86 -7.84 5.81 3.13
N ARG A 87 -8.92 5.72 3.89
CA ARG A 87 -9.32 4.49 4.56
C ARG A 87 -9.64 3.37 3.57
N THR A 88 -10.28 3.73 2.46
CA THR A 88 -10.57 2.80 1.36
C THR A 88 -9.26 2.30 0.73
N LEU A 89 -8.29 3.19 0.49
CA LEU A 89 -6.96 2.83 0.01
C LEU A 89 -6.26 1.86 0.96
N GLN A 90 -6.28 2.11 2.28
CA GLN A 90 -5.68 1.19 3.27
C GLN A 90 -6.34 -0.19 3.27
N ARG A 91 -7.66 -0.28 3.07
CA ARG A 91 -8.36 -1.56 2.97
C ARG A 91 -7.94 -2.33 1.72
N ILE A 92 -7.91 -1.66 0.57
CA ILE A 92 -7.47 -2.27 -0.70
C ILE A 92 -6.02 -2.75 -0.58
N GLU A 93 -5.14 -1.98 0.06
CA GLU A 93 -3.75 -2.35 0.30
C GLU A 93 -3.59 -3.55 1.23
N LYS A 94 -4.44 -3.65 2.27
CA LYS A 94 -4.49 -4.85 3.10
C LYS A 94 -4.86 -6.08 2.28
N ASP A 95 -5.90 -5.98 1.45
CA ASP A 95 -6.34 -7.08 0.60
C ASP A 95 -5.24 -7.48 -0.39
N LYS A 96 -4.54 -6.50 -0.99
CA LYS A 96 -3.39 -6.72 -1.87
C LYS A 96 -2.26 -7.49 -1.18
N LEU A 97 -1.88 -7.07 0.03
CA LEU A 97 -0.81 -7.72 0.79
C LEU A 97 -1.19 -9.17 1.15
N GLU A 98 -2.43 -9.39 1.60
CA GLU A 98 -2.93 -10.73 1.93
C GLU A 98 -2.89 -11.67 0.71
N LYS A 99 -3.32 -11.20 -0.47
CA LYS A 99 -3.30 -11.99 -1.70
C LYS A 99 -1.87 -12.26 -2.18
N THR A 100 -1.00 -11.26 -2.12
CA THR A 100 0.43 -11.40 -2.44
C THR A 100 1.07 -12.47 -1.57
N ALA A 101 0.88 -12.41 -0.25
CA ALA A 101 1.41 -13.40 0.68
C ALA A 101 0.86 -14.81 0.39
N LYS A 102 -0.45 -14.94 0.12
CA LYS A 102 -1.06 -16.24 -0.22
C LYS A 102 -0.47 -16.86 -1.49
N ILE A 103 -0.24 -16.06 -2.53
CA ILE A 103 0.40 -16.53 -3.76
C ILE A 103 1.80 -17.05 -3.45
N GLN A 104 2.61 -16.29 -2.69
CA GLN A 104 3.97 -16.72 -2.35
C GLN A 104 3.96 -18.03 -1.56
N ILE A 105 3.11 -18.13 -0.53
CA ILE A 105 2.97 -19.36 0.29
C ILE A 105 2.61 -20.57 -0.57
N LEU A 106 1.58 -20.45 -1.42
CA LEU A 106 1.12 -21.54 -2.28
C LEU A 106 2.18 -21.93 -3.31
N THR A 107 2.91 -20.95 -3.85
CA THR A 107 4.00 -21.23 -4.82
C THR A 107 5.15 -21.98 -4.16
N ILE A 108 5.52 -21.62 -2.91
CA ILE A 108 6.53 -22.36 -2.14
C ILE A 108 6.05 -23.78 -1.86
N GLN A 109 4.79 -23.95 -1.42
CA GLN A 109 4.22 -25.28 -1.17
C GLN A 109 4.15 -26.15 -2.42
N ALA A 110 3.82 -25.57 -3.58
CA ALA A 110 3.83 -26.28 -4.86
C ALA A 110 5.25 -26.73 -5.27
N LYS A 111 6.28 -25.95 -4.89
CA LYS A 111 7.68 -26.31 -5.14
C LYS A 111 8.19 -27.39 -4.19
N GLU A 112 7.72 -27.39 -2.94
CA GLU A 112 8.16 -28.31 -1.88
C GLU A 112 7.35 -29.61 -1.79
N SER A 113 6.22 -29.71 -2.49
CA SER A 113 5.32 -30.86 -2.45
C SER A 113 4.77 -31.22 -3.83
N ASP A 114 4.29 -32.46 -4.00
CA ASP A 114 3.63 -32.90 -5.25
C ASP A 114 2.19 -32.36 -5.39
N LYS A 115 1.82 -31.30 -4.67
CA LYS A 115 0.47 -30.72 -4.73
C LYS A 115 0.40 -29.65 -5.82
N ASP A 116 -0.62 -29.78 -6.67
CA ASP A 116 -0.98 -28.77 -7.65
C ASP A 116 -1.83 -27.67 -7.00
N PHE A 117 -1.32 -26.44 -7.03
CA PHE A 117 -2.01 -25.23 -6.58
C PHE A 117 -2.22 -24.22 -7.71
N ASP A 118 -1.93 -24.58 -8.97
CA ASP A 118 -1.85 -23.65 -10.09
C ASP A 118 -3.16 -22.91 -10.32
N ALA A 119 -4.29 -23.61 -10.24
CA ALA A 119 -5.61 -23.00 -10.37
C ALA A 119 -5.87 -21.93 -9.29
N THR A 120 -5.60 -22.26 -8.01
CA THR A 120 -5.79 -21.31 -6.90
C THR A 120 -4.80 -20.14 -6.95
N ILE A 121 -3.56 -20.39 -7.37
CA ILE A 121 -2.57 -19.33 -7.59
C ILE A 121 -3.06 -18.39 -8.69
N GLN A 122 -3.61 -18.93 -9.78
CA GLN A 122 -4.13 -18.15 -10.89
C GLN A 122 -5.35 -17.31 -10.47
N GLU A 123 -6.29 -17.86 -9.71
CA GLU A 123 -7.42 -17.12 -9.13
C GLU A 123 -6.95 -15.94 -8.28
N TYR A 124 -5.92 -16.14 -7.43
CA TYR A 124 -5.38 -15.03 -6.64
C TYR A 124 -4.64 -13.99 -7.47
N LYS A 125 -3.98 -14.37 -8.58
CA LYS A 125 -3.36 -13.41 -9.51
C LYS A 125 -4.41 -12.56 -10.23
N GLU A 126 -5.52 -13.17 -10.65
CA GLU A 126 -6.64 -12.45 -11.26
C GLU A 126 -7.28 -11.49 -10.26
N SER A 127 -7.52 -11.94 -9.02
CA SER A 127 -7.99 -11.08 -7.93
C SER A 127 -7.02 -9.94 -7.63
N LEU A 128 -5.70 -10.17 -7.67
CA LEU A 128 -4.70 -9.09 -7.52
C LEU A 128 -4.77 -8.06 -8.64
N LYS A 129 -5.07 -8.48 -9.88
CA LYS A 129 -5.22 -7.55 -10.99
C LYS A 129 -6.39 -6.59 -10.74
N GLU A 130 -7.55 -7.12 -10.34
CA GLU A 130 -8.71 -6.30 -9.98
C GLU A 130 -8.44 -5.37 -8.78
N ILE A 131 -7.70 -5.86 -7.78
CA ILE A 131 -7.30 -5.05 -6.62
C ILE A 131 -6.40 -3.89 -7.06
N ASN A 132 -5.42 -4.15 -7.93
CA ASN A 132 -4.53 -3.09 -8.44
C ASN A 132 -5.31 -2.05 -9.26
N GLU A 133 -6.27 -2.47 -10.09
CA GLU A 133 -7.14 -1.56 -10.85
C GLU A 133 -7.91 -0.62 -9.90
N LYS A 134 -8.59 -1.16 -8.89
CA LYS A 134 -9.29 -0.37 -7.86
C LYS A 134 -8.35 0.54 -7.08
N MET A 135 -7.14 0.07 -6.82
CA MET A 135 -6.13 0.85 -6.11
C MET A 135 -5.71 2.06 -6.94
N TYR A 136 -5.54 1.92 -8.27
CA TYR A 136 -5.22 3.02 -9.17
C TYR A 136 -6.35 4.05 -9.23
N GLU A 137 -7.61 3.62 -9.30
CA GLU A 137 -8.78 4.53 -9.27
C GLU A 137 -8.78 5.41 -8.02
N VAL A 138 -8.65 4.80 -6.84
CA VAL A 138 -8.61 5.53 -5.55
C VAL A 138 -7.38 6.43 -5.45
N TRP A 139 -6.27 6.04 -6.09
CA TRP A 139 -5.06 6.86 -6.16
C TRP A 139 -5.22 8.10 -7.00
N ASP A 140 -5.85 7.97 -8.16
CA ASP A 140 -6.10 9.09 -9.04
C ASP A 140 -7.07 10.08 -8.40
N GLU A 141 -8.12 9.59 -7.72
CA GLU A 141 -8.99 10.44 -6.89
C GLU A 141 -8.20 11.25 -5.84
N LEU A 142 -7.31 10.61 -5.08
CA LEU A 142 -6.49 11.32 -4.08
C LEU A 142 -5.52 12.34 -4.69
N ARG A 143 -5.03 12.08 -5.91
CA ARG A 143 -4.14 13.00 -6.62
C ARG A 143 -4.89 14.20 -7.16
N GLU A 144 -6.11 14.01 -7.66
CA GLU A 144 -7.00 15.09 -8.09
C GLU A 144 -7.34 16.01 -6.90
N GLU A 145 -7.75 15.44 -5.76
CA GLU A 145 -8.01 16.20 -4.52
C GLU A 145 -6.77 17.00 -4.07
N MET A 146 -5.58 16.40 -4.15
CA MET A 146 -4.34 17.11 -3.81
C MET A 146 -4.06 18.27 -4.77
N HIS A 147 -4.26 18.07 -6.08
CA HIS A 147 -4.05 19.11 -7.08
C HIS A 147 -4.99 20.29 -6.83
N ASP A 148 -6.26 20.00 -6.54
CA ASP A 148 -7.27 21.01 -6.24
C ASP A 148 -6.92 21.78 -4.97
N VAL A 149 -6.58 21.09 -3.88
CA VAL A 149 -6.16 21.75 -2.63
C VAL A 149 -4.90 22.59 -2.84
N SER A 150 -3.92 22.09 -3.60
CA SER A 150 -2.68 22.83 -3.88
C SER A 150 -2.92 24.09 -4.71
N SER A 151 -3.87 24.05 -5.65
CA SER A 151 -4.25 25.21 -6.46
C SER A 151 -4.89 26.34 -5.65
N LEU A 152 -5.43 26.01 -4.47
CA LEU A 152 -6.05 26.96 -3.54
C LEU A 152 -5.05 27.58 -2.53
N VAL A 153 -3.82 27.08 -2.51
CA VAL A 153 -2.74 27.51 -1.61
C VAL A 153 -1.67 28.34 -2.36
N CYS A 154 -1.56 28.17 -3.68
CA CYS A 154 -0.69 28.93 -4.58
C CYS A 154 -1.29 30.29 -4.98
#